data_AF-A0A7C5FI96-F1
#
_entry.id   AF-A0A7C5FI96-F1
#
_cell.length_a   1.000
_cell.length_b   1.000
_cell.length_c   1.000
_cell.angle_alpha   90.00
_cell.angle_beta   90.00
_cell.angle_gamma   90.00
#
_symmetry.space_group_name_H-M   'P 1'
#
loop_
_entity.id
_entity.type
_entity.pdbx_description
1 polymer ?
#
loop_
_entity_poly.entity_id
_entity_poly.type
_entity_poly.pdbx_seq_one_letter_code
_entity_poly.pdbx_strand_id
1 'polypeptide(L)'
;MELKNLSDEDIQKLNLTQKISFGSVDTNSKTRWLIPWVEKRLREKRPVNLVYTGETGSGKSYAAMRTAENVDESFSEEHIVFDTTEFMKILNSKPPAGTVIMLDEAGVAISSKDWHTQQLILFGKTAQSMRYRGILIFYTVPRLPFVDATTRQLIQILFESTSVRGRMKPFFIRPAANRNDNRPWYYYPTRTVTVNFRSWREQIRIVNFLMPSKHIYIPYEKKKDEYLTSLYENFEDTLKSVETGKEELETGIVLLCPNCKYKFRYKKASWSPKCTRCGSPIDIPQKLKPYVGIQHVKLNYGYVMDPVTGDVVYTDEHPDGRQRNTNPDAPDVQLIGDNSDSYQDDDEGEDFSGDSDQV
;
A
#
# COMPACT_ATOMS: atom_id res chain seq x y z
N MET A 1 -36.74 -13.90 27.76
CA MET A 1 -36.88 -13.66 26.32
C MET A 1 -36.45 -14.96 25.64
N GLU A 2 -37.44 -15.78 25.29
CA GLU A 2 -37.27 -17.19 24.92
C GLU A 2 -36.55 -17.34 23.57
N LEU A 3 -35.55 -18.22 23.54
CA LEU A 3 -34.94 -18.72 22.31
C LEU A 3 -35.97 -19.62 21.62
N LYS A 4 -36.66 -19.08 20.60
CA LYS A 4 -37.53 -19.89 19.74
C LYS A 4 -36.69 -20.90 18.97
N ASN A 5 -37.05 -22.18 19.09
CA ASN A 5 -36.58 -23.26 18.24
C ASN A 5 -36.96 -22.93 16.79
N LEU A 6 -35.94 -22.70 15.95
CA LEU A 6 -36.11 -22.59 14.51
C LEU A 6 -36.61 -23.95 13.98
N SER A 7 -37.64 -23.92 13.13
CA SER A 7 -38.19 -25.14 12.54
C SER A 7 -37.22 -25.72 11.50
N ASP A 8 -37.31 -27.02 11.24
CA ASP A 8 -36.50 -27.67 10.19
C ASP A 8 -36.76 -27.07 8.80
N GLU A 9 -37.94 -26.46 8.58
CA GLU A 9 -38.24 -25.66 7.38
C GLU A 9 -37.49 -24.33 7.33
N ASP A 10 -37.25 -23.67 8.46
CA ASP A 10 -36.43 -22.45 8.53
C ASP A 10 -34.95 -22.77 8.31
N ILE A 11 -34.50 -23.94 8.79
CA ILE A 11 -33.15 -24.48 8.52
C ILE A 11 -33.02 -24.86 7.03
N GLN A 12 -34.04 -25.46 6.42
CA GLN A 12 -34.07 -25.72 4.99
C GLN A 12 -34.10 -24.43 4.16
N LYS A 13 -34.87 -23.41 4.54
CA LYS A 13 -34.86 -22.10 3.87
C LYS A 13 -33.51 -21.40 3.98
N LEU A 14 -32.84 -21.47 5.14
CA LEU A 14 -31.46 -20.98 5.31
C LEU A 14 -30.45 -21.76 4.43
N ASN A 15 -30.65 -23.07 4.25
CA ASN A 15 -29.83 -23.90 3.33
C ASN A 15 -30.19 -23.69 1.84
N LEU A 16 -31.37 -23.16 1.53
CA LEU A 16 -31.84 -22.84 0.18
C LEU A 16 -31.48 -21.42 -0.28
N THR A 17 -31.02 -20.53 0.60
CA THR A 17 -30.80 -19.10 0.27
C THR A 17 -29.44 -18.81 -0.38
N GLN A 18 -28.60 -19.79 -0.73
CA GLN A 18 -27.44 -19.53 -1.60
C GLN A 18 -26.86 -20.83 -2.16
N LYS A 19 -27.53 -21.39 -3.17
CA LYS A 19 -26.79 -22.16 -4.19
C LYS A 19 -25.92 -21.14 -4.93
N ILE A 20 -24.75 -20.86 -4.36
CA ILE A 20 -23.63 -20.27 -5.11
C ILE A 20 -23.24 -21.39 -6.07
N SER A 21 -23.80 -21.37 -7.28
CA SER A 21 -23.16 -22.09 -8.37
C SER A 21 -21.79 -21.41 -8.57
N PHE A 22 -20.79 -22.17 -8.98
CA PHE A 22 -19.46 -21.65 -9.24
C PHE A 22 -19.11 -22.00 -10.68
N GLY A 23 -18.56 -21.03 -11.40
CA GLY A 23 -18.27 -21.12 -12.82
C GLY A 23 -17.33 -22.27 -13.18
N SER A 24 -17.26 -22.59 -14.48
CA SER A 24 -16.50 -23.71 -15.04
C SER A 24 -15.06 -23.78 -14.49
N VAL A 25 -14.79 -24.85 -13.72
CA VAL A 25 -13.56 -25.08 -12.97
C VAL A 25 -12.33 -25.06 -13.88
N ASP A 26 -11.41 -24.12 -13.63
CA ASP A 26 -10.07 -24.08 -14.21
C ASP A 26 -9.33 -25.40 -13.93
N THR A 27 -8.88 -26.10 -14.98
CA THR A 27 -8.27 -27.43 -14.89
C THR A 27 -6.85 -27.43 -14.32
N ASN A 28 -6.29 -26.26 -14.00
CA ASN A 28 -4.98 -26.16 -13.39
C ASN A 28 -5.01 -26.61 -11.91
N SER A 29 -4.53 -27.82 -11.62
CA SER A 29 -4.55 -28.42 -10.28
C SER A 29 -3.95 -27.56 -9.15
N LYS A 30 -3.12 -26.56 -9.50
CA LYS A 30 -2.43 -25.66 -8.56
C LYS A 30 -3.22 -24.41 -8.15
N THR A 31 -4.30 -24.03 -8.83
CA THR A 31 -5.24 -22.97 -8.39
C THR A 31 -6.40 -23.56 -7.59
N ARG A 32 -6.73 -24.84 -7.80
CA ARG A 32 -7.90 -25.52 -7.23
C ARG A 32 -7.99 -25.49 -5.70
N TRP A 33 -6.90 -25.23 -4.97
CA TRP A 33 -6.94 -25.10 -3.51
C TRP A 33 -7.63 -23.81 -3.04
N LEU A 34 -7.66 -22.77 -3.88
CA LEU A 34 -8.12 -21.44 -3.49
C LEU A 34 -9.64 -21.41 -3.34
N ILE A 35 -10.40 -21.98 -4.29
CA ILE A 35 -11.86 -21.97 -4.27
C ILE A 35 -12.42 -22.65 -3.00
N PRO A 36 -12.04 -23.90 -2.66
CA PRO A 36 -12.51 -24.53 -1.42
C PRO A 36 -12.08 -23.77 -0.16
N TRP A 37 -10.92 -23.10 -0.20
CA TRP A 37 -10.47 -22.25 0.91
C TRP A 37 -11.35 -21.00 1.07
N VAL A 38 -11.72 -20.34 -0.03
CA VAL A 38 -12.63 -19.19 -0.04
C VAL A 38 -14.02 -19.61 0.43
N GLU A 39 -14.58 -20.66 -0.15
CA GLU A 39 -15.90 -21.20 0.22
C GLU A 39 -15.99 -21.53 1.71
N LYS A 40 -14.97 -22.19 2.26
CA LYS A 40 -14.92 -22.51 3.69
C LYS A 40 -15.00 -21.24 4.54
N ARG A 41 -14.30 -20.18 4.14
CA ARG A 41 -14.32 -18.91 4.87
C ARG A 41 -15.63 -18.18 4.75
N LEU A 42 -16.29 -18.22 3.59
CA LEU A 42 -17.62 -17.66 3.42
C LEU A 42 -18.63 -18.36 4.34
N ARG A 43 -18.62 -19.70 4.38
CA ARG A 43 -19.44 -20.47 5.32
C ARG A 43 -19.16 -20.12 6.79
N GLU A 44 -17.89 -19.91 7.14
CA GLU A 44 -17.47 -19.51 8.49
C GLU A 44 -17.67 -18.01 8.79
N LYS A 45 -18.21 -17.21 7.85
CA LYS A 45 -18.33 -15.74 7.96
C LYS A 45 -17.00 -15.07 8.33
N ARG A 46 -15.93 -15.51 7.66
CA ARG A 46 -14.57 -14.99 7.84
C ARG A 46 -14.21 -14.12 6.62
N PRO A 47 -13.44 -13.05 6.83
CA PRO A 47 -13.10 -12.14 5.73
C PRO A 47 -12.22 -12.86 4.70
N VAL A 48 -12.38 -12.47 3.44
CA VAL A 48 -11.58 -12.91 2.31
C VAL A 48 -11.12 -11.67 1.54
N ASN A 49 -9.93 -11.21 1.89
CA ASN A 49 -9.25 -10.11 1.26
C ASN A 49 -7.98 -10.64 0.57
N LEU A 50 -7.92 -10.52 -0.75
CA LEU A 50 -6.79 -10.98 -1.57
C LEU A 50 -6.09 -9.76 -2.18
N VAL A 51 -4.76 -9.75 -2.20
CA VAL A 51 -3.99 -8.70 -2.85
C VAL A 51 -3.07 -9.30 -3.90
N TYR A 52 -2.99 -8.65 -5.06
CA TYR A 52 -2.13 -9.01 -6.17
C TYR A 52 -1.08 -7.92 -6.35
N THR A 53 0.20 -8.27 -6.23
CA THR A 53 1.33 -7.33 -6.29
C THR A 53 2.29 -7.66 -7.41
N GLY A 54 3.05 -6.67 -7.88
CA GLY A 54 3.92 -6.84 -9.03
C GLY A 54 4.10 -5.60 -9.89
N GLU A 55 5.10 -5.63 -10.76
CA GLU A 55 5.38 -4.57 -11.74
C GLU A 55 4.23 -4.40 -12.73
N THR A 56 4.13 -3.21 -13.34
CA THR A 56 3.16 -2.92 -14.40
C THR A 56 3.31 -3.94 -15.54
N GLY A 57 2.20 -4.44 -16.07
CA GLY A 57 2.21 -5.47 -17.12
C GLY A 57 2.40 -6.92 -16.64
N SER A 58 2.63 -7.19 -15.36
CA SER A 58 2.85 -8.57 -14.85
C SER A 58 1.60 -9.47 -14.84
N GLY A 59 0.42 -8.92 -15.16
CA GLY A 59 -0.85 -9.66 -15.22
C GLY A 59 -1.64 -9.70 -13.91
N LYS A 60 -1.40 -8.76 -12.98
CA LYS A 60 -2.13 -8.62 -11.70
C LYS A 60 -3.64 -8.54 -11.88
N SER A 61 -4.10 -7.57 -12.68
CA SER A 61 -5.52 -7.33 -12.92
C SER A 61 -6.19 -8.55 -13.55
N TYR A 62 -5.50 -9.22 -14.47
CA TYR A 62 -6.01 -10.43 -15.13
C TYR A 62 -6.10 -11.62 -14.17
N ALA A 63 -5.10 -11.82 -13.32
CA ALA A 63 -5.14 -12.86 -12.29
C ALA A 63 -6.25 -12.60 -11.26
N ALA A 64 -6.43 -11.34 -10.86
CA ALA A 64 -7.50 -10.93 -9.95
C ALA A 64 -8.88 -11.17 -10.57
N MET A 65 -9.12 -10.72 -11.80
CA MET A 65 -10.36 -10.97 -12.54
C MET A 65 -10.62 -12.46 -12.73
N ARG A 66 -9.59 -13.23 -13.11
CA ARG A 66 -9.73 -14.68 -13.28
C ARG A 66 -10.09 -15.37 -11.97
N THR A 67 -9.52 -14.91 -10.85
CA THR A 67 -9.89 -15.44 -9.54
C THR A 67 -11.31 -15.05 -9.16
N ALA A 68 -11.72 -13.83 -9.48
CA ALA A 68 -13.05 -13.32 -9.18
C ALA A 68 -14.13 -14.10 -9.93
N GLU A 69 -13.94 -14.30 -11.23
CA GLU A 69 -14.80 -15.13 -12.08
C GLU A 69 -14.97 -16.56 -11.56
N ASN A 70 -13.91 -17.15 -10.99
CA ASN A 70 -13.96 -18.50 -10.45
C ASN A 70 -14.64 -18.58 -9.08
N VAL A 71 -14.75 -17.46 -8.36
CA VAL A 71 -15.29 -17.39 -6.99
C VAL A 71 -16.71 -16.84 -6.97
N ASP A 72 -17.05 -15.97 -7.91
CA ASP A 72 -18.35 -15.32 -8.03
C ASP A 72 -18.80 -15.42 -9.48
N GLU A 73 -19.83 -16.23 -9.72
CA GLU A 73 -20.39 -16.40 -11.07
C GLU A 73 -21.06 -15.16 -11.64
N SER A 74 -21.51 -14.26 -10.76
CA SER A 74 -22.12 -13.00 -11.16
C SER A 74 -21.10 -11.90 -11.42
N PHE A 75 -19.80 -12.23 -11.30
CA PHE A 75 -18.72 -11.28 -11.47
C PHE A 75 -18.68 -10.73 -12.90
N SER A 76 -18.59 -9.42 -12.99
CA SER A 76 -18.63 -8.63 -14.23
C SER A 76 -17.76 -7.38 -14.07
N GLU A 77 -17.62 -6.60 -15.14
CA GLU A 77 -16.90 -5.32 -15.13
C GLU A 77 -17.50 -4.29 -14.16
N GLU A 78 -18.78 -4.42 -13.81
CA GLU A 78 -19.44 -3.56 -12.81
C GLU A 78 -18.85 -3.75 -11.41
N HIS A 79 -18.30 -4.93 -11.15
CA HIS A 79 -17.66 -5.28 -9.87
C HIS A 79 -16.18 -4.86 -9.80
N ILE A 80 -15.63 -4.33 -10.90
CA ILE A 80 -14.27 -3.82 -10.96
C ILE A 80 -14.34 -2.31 -10.80
N VAL A 81 -13.73 -1.80 -9.74
CA VAL A 81 -13.77 -0.38 -9.38
C VAL A 81 -12.37 0.21 -9.39
N PHE A 82 -12.26 1.46 -9.84
CA PHE A 82 -11.00 2.20 -9.86
C PHE A 82 -10.92 3.27 -8.76
N ASP A 83 -12.06 3.61 -8.16
CA ASP A 83 -12.13 4.57 -7.07
C ASP A 83 -13.03 4.12 -5.91
N THR A 84 -12.95 4.88 -4.83
CA THR A 84 -13.67 4.59 -3.58
C THR A 84 -15.16 4.93 -3.65
N THR A 85 -15.56 5.81 -4.57
CA THR A 85 -16.94 6.21 -4.77
C THR A 85 -17.73 5.09 -5.43
N GLU A 86 -17.19 4.48 -6.49
CA GLU A 86 -17.72 3.28 -7.13
C GLU A 86 -17.83 2.13 -6.14
N PHE A 87 -16.77 1.91 -5.35
CA PHE A 87 -16.77 0.90 -4.30
C PHE A 87 -17.94 1.10 -3.32
N MET A 88 -18.14 2.33 -2.84
CA MET A 88 -19.23 2.63 -1.91
C MET A 88 -20.61 2.51 -2.57
N LYS A 89 -20.74 2.85 -3.86
CA LYS A 89 -22.00 2.65 -4.62
C LYS A 89 -22.40 1.17 -4.65
N ILE A 90 -21.46 0.28 -4.97
CA ILE A 90 -21.70 -1.17 -4.94
C ILE A 90 -22.08 -1.61 -3.52
N LEU A 91 -21.39 -1.13 -2.49
CA LEU A 91 -21.73 -1.54 -1.12
C LEU A 91 -23.08 -1.07 -0.61
N ASN A 92 -23.52 0.10 -1.07
CA ASN A 92 -24.82 0.63 -0.74
C ASN A 92 -25.94 -0.08 -1.49
N SER A 93 -25.66 -0.75 -2.63
CA SER A 93 -26.63 -1.62 -3.30
C SER A 93 -26.91 -2.92 -2.52
N LYS A 94 -26.10 -3.21 -1.49
CA LYS A 94 -26.20 -4.40 -0.61
C LYS A 94 -26.09 -5.70 -1.41
N PRO A 95 -24.93 -5.96 -2.05
CA PRO A 95 -24.73 -7.16 -2.82
C PRO A 95 -24.84 -8.40 -1.93
N PRO A 96 -25.22 -9.56 -2.51
CA PRO A 96 -25.33 -10.80 -1.77
C PRO A 96 -23.97 -11.26 -1.21
N ALA A 97 -24.01 -12.12 -0.19
CA ALA A 97 -22.79 -12.75 0.30
C ALA A 97 -22.16 -13.61 -0.81
N GLY A 98 -20.83 -13.60 -0.90
CA GLY A 98 -20.10 -14.24 -2.00
C GLY A 98 -19.71 -13.28 -3.11
N THR A 99 -20.28 -12.07 -3.18
CA THR A 99 -19.91 -11.09 -4.21
C THR A 99 -18.46 -10.65 -4.06
N VAL A 100 -17.73 -10.66 -5.17
CA VAL A 100 -16.35 -10.17 -5.25
C VAL A 100 -16.36 -8.74 -5.77
N ILE A 101 -15.67 -7.84 -5.06
CA ILE A 101 -15.39 -6.49 -5.53
C ILE A 101 -13.88 -6.35 -5.74
N MET A 102 -13.47 -5.98 -6.95
CA MET A 102 -12.07 -5.83 -7.32
C MET A 102 -11.70 -4.35 -7.41
N LEU A 103 -10.77 -3.91 -6.57
CA LEU A 103 -10.16 -2.59 -6.66
C LEU A 103 -8.88 -2.69 -7.48
N ASP A 104 -8.95 -2.26 -8.74
CA ASP A 104 -7.78 -2.23 -9.62
C ASP A 104 -7.07 -0.87 -9.51
N GLU A 105 -5.74 -0.89 -9.53
CA GLU A 105 -4.92 0.33 -9.47
C GLU A 105 -5.18 1.22 -8.24
N ALA A 106 -5.49 0.60 -7.10
CA ALA A 106 -5.85 1.23 -5.83
C ALA A 106 -4.77 2.14 -5.18
N GLY A 107 -3.75 2.56 -5.94
CA GLY A 107 -2.74 3.53 -5.53
C GLY A 107 -2.16 4.38 -6.66
N VAL A 108 -2.71 4.33 -7.89
CA VAL A 108 -2.23 5.14 -9.03
C VAL A 108 -3.05 6.43 -9.20
N ALA A 109 -4.34 6.40 -8.83
CA ALA A 109 -5.26 7.51 -9.06
C ALA A 109 -4.97 8.77 -8.25
N ILE A 110 -4.39 8.64 -7.05
CA ILE A 110 -4.28 9.76 -6.12
C ILE A 110 -2.99 9.60 -5.30
N SER A 111 -2.18 10.66 -5.27
CA SER A 111 -0.93 10.70 -4.51
C SER A 111 -1.12 10.19 -3.07
N SER A 112 -0.07 9.59 -2.52
CA SER A 112 0.06 9.05 -1.16
C SER A 112 -0.15 10.06 -0.02
N LYS A 113 -0.82 11.20 -0.26
CA LYS A 113 -1.22 12.17 0.77
C LYS A 113 -2.74 12.34 0.87
N ASP A 114 -3.50 12.14 -0.20
CA ASP A 114 -4.96 12.29 -0.18
C ASP A 114 -5.71 10.96 0.04
N TRP A 115 -5.06 9.83 -0.30
CA TRP A 115 -5.50 8.48 0.12
C TRP A 115 -5.62 8.35 1.66
N HIS A 116 -4.86 9.15 2.41
CA HIS A 116 -4.51 8.85 3.80
C HIS A 116 -5.59 9.13 4.86
N THR A 117 -6.50 10.08 4.65
CA THR A 117 -7.23 10.62 5.82
C THR A 117 -8.69 10.17 5.91
N GLN A 118 -9.49 10.23 4.84
CA GLN A 118 -10.91 9.89 4.93
C GLN A 118 -11.26 8.55 4.29
N GLN A 119 -10.70 8.25 3.12
CA GLN A 119 -10.93 6.98 2.43
C GLN A 119 -10.34 5.81 3.21
N LEU A 120 -9.14 5.96 3.79
CA LEU A 120 -8.51 4.94 4.64
C LEU A 120 -9.32 4.55 5.89
N ILE A 121 -9.87 5.55 6.59
CA ILE A 121 -10.71 5.33 7.78
C ILE A 121 -12.01 4.64 7.36
N LEU A 122 -12.56 5.03 6.20
CA LEU A 122 -13.74 4.40 5.64
C LEU A 122 -13.44 2.95 5.23
N PHE A 123 -12.32 2.66 4.56
CA PHE A 123 -11.90 1.31 4.20
C PHE A 123 -11.64 0.42 5.40
N GLY A 124 -10.96 0.91 6.44
CA GLY A 124 -10.74 0.14 7.66
C GLY A 124 -12.05 -0.22 8.37
N LYS A 125 -12.98 0.74 8.50
CA LYS A 125 -14.30 0.52 9.09
C LYS A 125 -15.19 -0.37 8.21
N THR A 126 -15.15 -0.14 6.90
CA THR A 126 -15.93 -0.89 5.92
C THR A 126 -15.42 -2.31 5.83
N ALA A 127 -14.12 -2.56 5.74
CA ALA A 127 -13.53 -3.91 5.69
C ALA A 127 -13.87 -4.76 6.93
N GLN A 128 -14.01 -4.15 8.11
CA GLN A 128 -14.56 -4.83 9.29
C GLN A 128 -16.04 -5.23 9.10
N SER A 129 -16.86 -4.33 8.54
CA SER A 129 -18.27 -4.60 8.25
C SER A 129 -18.50 -5.62 7.11
N MET A 130 -17.55 -5.73 6.18
CA MET A 130 -17.62 -6.61 5.01
C MET A 130 -17.55 -8.08 5.38
N ARG A 131 -16.81 -8.40 6.47
CA ARG A 131 -16.83 -9.73 7.07
C ARG A 131 -18.25 -10.20 7.40
N TYR A 132 -19.06 -9.30 7.97
CA TYR A 132 -20.42 -9.63 8.37
C TYR A 132 -21.33 -9.86 7.15
N ARG A 133 -21.11 -9.11 6.07
CA ARG A 133 -21.87 -9.22 4.82
C ARG A 133 -21.39 -10.35 3.90
N GLY A 134 -20.22 -10.95 4.18
CA GLY A 134 -19.65 -12.01 3.35
C GLY A 134 -19.19 -11.52 1.98
N ILE A 135 -18.81 -10.24 1.87
CA ILE A 135 -18.29 -9.63 0.64
C ILE A 135 -16.77 -9.84 0.59
N LEU A 136 -16.24 -10.20 -0.58
CA LEU A 136 -14.83 -10.44 -0.81
C LEU A 136 -14.21 -9.24 -1.51
N ILE A 137 -12.98 -8.90 -1.13
CA ILE A 137 -12.30 -7.73 -1.68
C ILE A 137 -10.97 -8.13 -2.28
N PHE A 138 -10.79 -7.88 -3.57
CA PHE A 138 -9.54 -8.13 -4.28
C PHE A 138 -8.87 -6.80 -4.60
N TYR A 139 -7.56 -6.69 -4.36
CA TYR A 139 -6.80 -5.48 -4.60
C TYR A 139 -5.70 -5.76 -5.61
N THR A 140 -5.43 -4.83 -6.53
CA THR A 140 -4.18 -4.84 -7.30
C THR A 140 -3.37 -3.59 -6.96
N VAL A 141 -2.12 -3.80 -6.59
CA VAL A 141 -1.20 -2.71 -6.26
C VAL A 141 0.20 -3.03 -6.79
N PRO A 142 1.05 -2.04 -7.10
CA PRO A 142 2.42 -2.33 -7.53
C PRO A 142 3.22 -3.07 -6.46
N ARG A 143 3.11 -2.61 -5.21
CA ARG A 143 3.79 -3.19 -4.04
C ARG A 143 2.88 -3.13 -2.83
N LEU A 144 2.98 -4.14 -1.96
CA LEU A 144 2.14 -4.21 -0.75
C LEU A 144 2.19 -2.95 0.14
N PRO A 145 3.33 -2.24 0.32
CA PRO A 145 3.38 -1.00 1.12
C PRO A 145 2.54 0.18 0.59
N PHE A 146 2.02 0.10 -0.64
CA PHE A 146 1.07 1.10 -1.15
C PHE A 146 -0.30 0.99 -0.46
N VAL A 147 -0.59 -0.17 0.12
CA VAL A 147 -1.74 -0.38 0.99
C VAL A 147 -1.34 0.05 2.40
N ASP A 148 -2.22 0.77 3.09
CA ASP A 148 -1.95 1.24 4.43
C ASP A 148 -1.78 0.11 5.44
N ALA A 149 -1.13 0.43 6.57
CA ALA A 149 -0.82 -0.56 7.60
C ALA A 149 -2.07 -1.27 8.16
N THR A 150 -3.19 -0.56 8.33
CA THR A 150 -4.42 -1.14 8.89
C THR A 150 -5.10 -2.08 7.89
N THR A 151 -5.25 -1.66 6.64
CA THR A 151 -5.81 -2.51 5.58
C THR A 151 -4.92 -3.72 5.31
N ARG A 152 -3.59 -3.58 5.37
CA ARG A 152 -2.66 -4.72 5.26
C ARG A 152 -2.87 -5.81 6.30
N GLN A 153 -3.25 -5.44 7.54
CA GLN A 153 -3.58 -6.42 8.58
C GLN A 153 -4.86 -7.21 8.28
N LEU A 154 -5.72 -6.68 7.41
CA LEU A 154 -6.96 -7.33 7.01
C LEU A 154 -6.80 -8.23 5.79
N ILE A 155 -5.64 -8.26 5.14
CA ILE A 155 -5.35 -9.12 3.98
C ILE A 155 -5.07 -10.56 4.45
N GLN A 156 -5.66 -11.55 3.77
CA GLN A 156 -5.42 -12.97 4.09
C GLN A 156 -4.41 -13.64 3.16
N ILE A 157 -4.45 -13.31 1.86
CA ILE A 157 -3.56 -13.90 0.87
C ILE A 157 -2.96 -12.78 0.01
N LEU A 158 -1.66 -12.86 -0.19
CA LEU A 158 -0.88 -12.10 -1.15
C LEU A 158 -0.51 -12.99 -2.33
N PHE A 159 -0.74 -12.52 -3.55
CA PHE A 159 -0.19 -13.08 -4.77
C PHE A 159 0.88 -12.13 -5.30
N GLU A 160 2.13 -12.56 -5.28
CA GLU A 160 3.26 -11.78 -5.79
C GLU A 160 3.62 -12.24 -7.19
N SER A 161 3.61 -11.34 -8.18
CA SER A 161 3.96 -11.69 -9.55
C SER A 161 5.42 -12.10 -9.68
N THR A 162 5.67 -13.10 -10.50
CA THR A 162 7.03 -13.46 -10.94
C THR A 162 7.43 -12.67 -12.19
N SER A 163 8.64 -12.91 -12.70
CA SER A 163 9.08 -12.39 -14.01
C SER A 163 8.24 -12.91 -15.19
N VAL A 164 7.46 -13.96 -14.99
CA VAL A 164 6.57 -14.53 -16.02
C VAL A 164 5.15 -14.03 -15.79
N ARG A 165 4.56 -13.42 -16.83
CA ARG A 165 3.18 -12.90 -16.80
C ARG A 165 2.18 -14.01 -16.43
N GLY A 166 1.25 -13.70 -15.54
CA GLY A 166 0.21 -14.63 -15.08
C GLY A 166 0.71 -15.72 -14.11
N ARG A 167 2.01 -15.75 -13.80
CA ARG A 167 2.59 -16.66 -12.81
C ARG A 167 2.89 -15.90 -11.52
N MET A 168 2.34 -16.38 -10.40
CA MET A 168 2.40 -15.70 -9.11
C MET A 168 2.74 -16.66 -7.97
N LYS A 169 3.39 -16.12 -6.94
CA LYS A 169 3.68 -16.79 -5.67
C LYS A 169 2.58 -16.46 -4.66
N PRO A 170 1.82 -17.43 -4.16
CA PRO A 170 0.83 -17.18 -3.13
C PRO A 170 1.45 -17.23 -1.73
N PHE A 171 1.03 -16.31 -0.87
CA PHE A 171 1.42 -16.25 0.53
C PHE A 171 0.20 -16.03 1.41
N PHE A 172 0.00 -16.89 2.40
CA PHE A 172 -0.84 -16.55 3.54
C PHE A 172 -0.14 -15.50 4.40
N ILE A 173 -0.85 -14.42 4.67
CA ILE A 173 -0.42 -13.41 5.62
C ILE A 173 -1.02 -13.75 6.98
N ARG A 174 -0.16 -13.82 8.00
CA ARG A 174 -0.58 -13.94 9.40
C ARG A 174 0.06 -12.85 10.24
N PRO A 175 -0.63 -12.34 11.27
CA PRO A 175 0.03 -11.54 12.29
C PRO A 175 1.15 -12.38 12.93
N ALA A 176 2.24 -11.72 13.36
CA ALA A 176 3.30 -12.41 14.04
C ALA A 176 2.78 -13.11 15.30
N ALA A 177 3.37 -14.24 15.66
CA ALA A 177 3.01 -14.95 16.89
C ALA A 177 3.39 -14.15 18.14
N ASN A 178 4.42 -13.30 18.06
CA ASN A 178 4.89 -12.46 19.15
C ASN A 178 4.15 -11.10 19.12
N ARG A 179 3.58 -10.70 20.26
CA ARG A 179 2.85 -9.42 20.42
C ARG A 179 3.71 -8.19 20.12
N ASN A 180 5.03 -8.30 20.24
CA ASN A 180 5.97 -7.21 20.01
C ASN A 180 6.59 -7.20 18.60
N ASP A 181 6.31 -8.22 17.77
CA ASP A 181 6.76 -8.23 16.37
C ASP A 181 5.62 -7.75 15.46
N ASN A 182 5.76 -6.55 14.91
CA ASN A 182 4.77 -5.98 14.00
C ASN A 182 4.94 -6.47 12.55
N ARG A 183 5.91 -7.36 12.27
CA ARG A 183 6.14 -7.85 10.91
C ARG A 183 5.16 -8.99 10.58
N PRO A 184 4.41 -8.89 9.47
CA PRO A 184 3.57 -9.99 9.02
C PRO A 184 4.43 -11.21 8.64
N TRP A 185 3.94 -12.39 8.99
CA TRP A 185 4.55 -13.66 8.62
C TRP A 185 3.92 -14.18 7.31
N TYR A 186 4.76 -14.58 6.37
CA TYR A 186 4.36 -15.06 5.04
C TYR A 186 4.60 -16.56 4.92
N TYR A 187 3.57 -17.31 4.54
CA TYR A 187 3.66 -18.76 4.35
C TYR A 187 3.08 -19.20 3.04
N TYR A 188 3.78 -20.10 2.35
CA TYR A 188 3.18 -20.79 1.21
C TYR A 188 1.98 -21.63 1.67
N PRO A 189 0.83 -21.55 0.98
CA PRO A 189 -0.26 -22.49 1.15
C PRO A 189 0.22 -23.92 0.98
N THR A 190 -0.42 -24.86 1.66
CA THR A 190 -0.12 -26.29 1.53
C THR A 190 -1.37 -27.04 1.09
N ARG A 191 -1.19 -28.04 0.24
CA ARG A 191 -2.23 -29.01 -0.12
C ARG A 191 -1.80 -30.41 0.31
N THR A 192 -2.77 -31.22 0.73
CA THR A 192 -2.54 -32.65 0.95
C THR A 192 -2.63 -33.35 -0.39
N VAL A 193 -1.58 -34.06 -0.76
CA VAL A 193 -1.54 -34.91 -1.96
C VAL A 193 -1.56 -36.35 -1.49
N THR A 194 -2.51 -37.14 -2.00
CA THR A 194 -2.66 -38.56 -1.71
C THR A 194 -2.44 -39.36 -2.98
N VAL A 195 -1.42 -40.22 -2.98
CA VAL A 195 -1.10 -41.13 -4.10
C VAL A 195 -0.84 -42.51 -3.51
N ASN A 196 -1.50 -43.53 -4.04
CA ASN A 196 -1.34 -44.93 -3.62
C ASN A 196 -1.38 -45.09 -2.09
N PHE A 197 -2.42 -44.56 -1.44
CA PHE A 197 -2.65 -44.60 0.00
C PHE A 197 -1.62 -43.87 0.89
N ARG A 198 -0.61 -43.21 0.30
CA ARG A 198 0.33 -42.34 1.02
C ARG A 198 -0.10 -40.89 0.86
N SER A 199 -0.10 -40.13 1.96
CA SER A 199 -0.45 -38.72 1.98
C SER A 199 0.70 -37.86 2.49
N TRP A 200 1.00 -36.77 1.80
CA TRP A 200 1.97 -35.77 2.26
C TRP A 200 1.45 -34.35 2.01
N ARG A 201 2.09 -33.37 2.66
CA ARG A 201 1.79 -31.95 2.45
C ARG A 201 2.76 -31.38 1.43
N GLU A 202 2.24 -30.82 0.35
CA GLU A 202 3.00 -30.13 -0.67
C GLU A 202 2.78 -28.62 -0.55
N GLN A 203 3.86 -27.83 -0.59
CA GLN A 203 3.79 -26.37 -0.64
C GLN A 203 3.42 -25.88 -2.04
N ILE A 204 2.46 -24.98 -2.10
CA ILE A 204 2.03 -24.32 -3.35
C ILE A 204 2.87 -23.06 -3.51
N ARG A 205 4.02 -23.21 -4.16
CA ARG A 205 4.98 -22.10 -4.34
C ARG A 205 4.63 -21.19 -5.51
N ILE A 206 3.99 -21.75 -6.54
CA ILE A 206 3.71 -21.08 -7.79
C ILE A 206 2.30 -21.46 -8.24
N VAL A 207 1.54 -20.46 -8.66
CA VAL A 207 0.22 -20.55 -9.24
C VAL A 207 0.26 -19.88 -10.61
N ASN A 208 -0.27 -20.54 -11.62
CA ASN A 208 -0.44 -19.95 -12.95
C ASN A 208 -1.92 -19.62 -13.13
N PHE A 209 -2.21 -18.37 -13.42
CA PHE A 209 -3.55 -17.90 -13.74
C PHE A 209 -3.74 -17.93 -15.26
N LEU A 210 -4.87 -18.47 -15.69
CA LEU A 210 -5.32 -18.31 -17.06
C LEU A 210 -5.81 -16.87 -17.28
N MET A 211 -5.97 -16.51 -18.55
CA MET A 211 -6.66 -15.27 -18.90
C MET A 211 -8.11 -15.34 -18.38
N PRO A 212 -8.66 -14.23 -17.84
CA PRO A 212 -10.10 -14.10 -17.60
C PRO A 212 -10.87 -14.29 -18.91
N SER A 213 -12.15 -14.63 -18.82
CA SER A 213 -12.98 -14.76 -20.00
C SER A 213 -13.15 -13.44 -20.77
N LYS A 214 -13.41 -13.57 -22.07
CA LYS A 214 -13.55 -12.44 -23.01
C LYS A 214 -14.64 -11.46 -22.60
N HIS A 215 -15.74 -11.95 -22.02
CA HIS A 215 -16.85 -11.10 -21.62
C HIS A 215 -16.52 -10.23 -20.40
N ILE A 216 -15.46 -10.55 -19.64
CA ILE A 216 -15.01 -9.74 -18.50
C ILE A 216 -13.89 -8.79 -18.92
N TYR A 217 -12.83 -9.31 -19.57
CA TYR A 217 -11.65 -8.46 -19.81
C TYR A 217 -11.85 -7.42 -20.91
N ILE A 218 -12.70 -7.68 -21.92
CA ILE A 218 -12.93 -6.71 -22.99
C ILE A 218 -13.65 -5.47 -22.44
N PRO A 219 -14.78 -5.59 -21.70
CA PRO A 219 -15.40 -4.44 -21.06
C PRO A 219 -14.50 -3.77 -20.02
N TYR A 220 -13.72 -4.55 -19.26
CA TYR A 220 -12.75 -4.01 -18.31
C TYR A 220 -11.71 -3.12 -18.98
N GLU A 221 -11.08 -3.54 -20.09
CA GLU A 221 -10.08 -2.74 -20.78
C GLU A 221 -10.68 -1.44 -21.31
N LYS A 222 -11.91 -1.50 -21.84
CA LYS A 222 -12.65 -0.30 -22.23
C LYS A 222 -12.90 0.64 -21.05
N LYS A 223 -13.42 0.10 -19.93
CA LYS A 223 -13.68 0.87 -18.70
C LYS A 223 -12.41 1.48 -18.13
N LYS A 224 -11.29 0.76 -18.22
CA LYS A 224 -9.98 1.22 -17.79
C LYS A 224 -9.47 2.37 -18.66
N ASP A 225 -9.61 2.26 -19.96
CA ASP A 225 -9.20 3.32 -20.90
C ASP A 225 -10.01 4.60 -20.70
N GLU A 226 -11.34 4.48 -20.51
CA GLU A 226 -12.23 5.60 -20.16
C GLU A 226 -11.81 6.25 -18.83
N TYR A 227 -11.52 5.42 -17.82
CA TYR A 227 -11.07 5.89 -16.51
C TYR A 227 -9.72 6.64 -16.60
N LEU A 228 -8.71 6.04 -17.26
CA LEU A 228 -7.38 6.63 -17.37
C LEU A 228 -7.40 7.92 -18.18
N THR A 229 -8.16 7.96 -19.29
CA THR A 229 -8.37 9.18 -20.07
C THR A 229 -8.93 10.29 -19.19
N SER A 230 -10.01 10.02 -18.44
CA SER A 230 -10.59 11.02 -17.54
C SER A 230 -9.64 11.46 -16.43
N LEU A 231 -8.79 10.55 -15.94
CA LEU A 231 -7.79 10.86 -14.92
C LEU A 231 -6.72 11.82 -15.46
N TYR A 232 -6.23 11.59 -16.68
CA TYR A 232 -5.24 12.44 -17.32
C TYR A 232 -5.80 13.82 -17.67
N GLU A 233 -7.04 13.90 -18.17
CA GLU A 233 -7.74 15.17 -18.41
C GLU A 233 -7.86 15.99 -17.11
N ASN A 234 -8.26 15.34 -16.01
CA ASN A 234 -8.33 15.99 -14.70
C ASN A 234 -6.95 16.48 -14.21
N PHE A 235 -5.88 15.72 -14.45
CA PHE A 235 -4.53 16.17 -14.12
C PHE A 235 -4.09 17.35 -14.97
N GLU A 236 -4.39 17.34 -16.26
CA GLU A 236 -4.09 18.45 -17.16
C GLU A 236 -4.84 19.72 -16.74
N ASP A 237 -6.13 19.61 -16.39
CA ASP A 237 -6.93 20.73 -15.89
C ASP A 237 -6.42 21.25 -14.54
N THR A 238 -6.01 20.35 -13.64
CA THR A 238 -5.39 20.71 -12.37
C THR A 238 -4.07 21.45 -12.60
N LEU A 239 -3.22 20.99 -13.52
CA LEU A 239 -1.97 21.66 -13.86
C LEU A 239 -2.22 23.01 -14.53
N LYS A 240 -3.15 23.09 -15.49
CA LYS A 240 -3.54 24.35 -16.15
C LYS A 240 -4.11 25.36 -15.17
N SER A 241 -4.93 24.94 -14.20
CA SER A 241 -5.48 25.85 -13.18
C SER A 241 -4.40 26.39 -12.23
N VAL A 242 -3.35 25.59 -11.97
CA VAL A 242 -2.15 26.03 -11.26
C VAL A 242 -1.32 27.01 -12.11
N GLU A 243 -1.17 26.76 -13.42
CA GLU A 243 -0.34 27.57 -14.34
C GLU A 243 -1.01 28.89 -14.79
N THR A 244 -2.32 28.89 -15.03
CA THR A 244 -3.08 30.09 -15.51
C THR A 244 -3.42 31.08 -14.40
N GLY A 245 -3.09 30.77 -13.16
CA GLY A 245 -3.11 31.73 -12.05
C GLY A 245 -4.52 32.20 -11.68
N LYS A 246 -5.28 31.35 -10.96
CA LYS A 246 -6.41 31.83 -10.15
C LYS A 246 -6.83 30.95 -8.98
N GLU A 247 -5.94 30.09 -8.50
CA GLU A 247 -5.84 29.87 -7.07
C GLU A 247 -4.41 30.24 -6.69
N GLU A 248 -4.24 31.39 -6.01
CA GLU A 248 -3.31 31.32 -4.89
C GLU A 248 -3.83 30.12 -4.09
N LEU A 249 -3.18 28.96 -4.22
CA LEU A 249 -3.29 27.90 -3.24
C LEU A 249 -3.43 28.62 -1.91
N GLU A 250 -4.48 28.32 -1.16
CA GLU A 250 -4.71 28.84 0.17
C GLU A 250 -3.59 28.41 1.16
N THR A 251 -2.37 28.19 0.66
CA THR A 251 -1.14 27.94 1.38
C THR A 251 -0.77 29.22 2.13
N GLY A 252 -1.17 29.21 3.39
CA GLY A 252 -0.88 30.24 4.35
C GLY A 252 -1.80 30.07 5.53
N ILE A 253 -1.24 30.18 6.73
CA ILE A 253 -2.03 30.07 7.95
C ILE A 253 -2.70 31.41 8.22
N VAL A 254 -3.94 31.36 8.70
CA VAL A 254 -4.67 32.56 9.08
C VAL A 254 -4.31 32.89 10.53
N LEU A 255 -3.65 34.02 10.74
CA LEU A 255 -3.23 34.50 12.04
C LEU A 255 -4.11 35.68 12.49
N LEU A 256 -4.36 35.74 13.79
CA LEU A 256 -5.02 36.88 14.43
C LEU A 256 -3.98 37.64 15.24
N CYS A 257 -3.80 38.94 14.95
CA CYS A 257 -2.89 39.76 15.73
C CYS A 257 -3.42 39.96 17.16
N PRO A 258 -2.64 39.63 18.21
CA PRO A 258 -3.10 39.82 19.60
C PRO A 258 -3.30 41.29 19.96
N ASN A 259 -2.50 42.19 19.34
CA ASN A 259 -2.54 43.63 19.58
C ASN A 259 -3.71 44.32 18.86
N CYS A 260 -3.70 44.34 17.53
CA CYS A 260 -4.71 45.10 16.75
C CYS A 260 -5.93 44.28 16.29
N LYS A 261 -6.01 42.99 16.67
CA LYS A 261 -7.06 42.04 16.26
C LYS A 261 -7.24 41.87 14.75
N TYR A 262 -6.27 42.32 13.95
CA TYR A 262 -6.30 42.15 12.51
C TYR A 262 -6.05 40.68 12.14
N LYS A 263 -6.94 40.12 11.35
CA LYS A 263 -6.86 38.76 10.81
C LYS A 263 -6.22 38.82 9.43
N PHE A 264 -5.12 38.09 9.23
CA PHE A 264 -4.41 38.09 7.97
C PHE A 264 -3.79 36.73 7.68
N ARG A 265 -3.52 36.45 6.40
CA ARG A 265 -2.91 35.22 5.95
C ARG A 265 -1.39 35.38 5.91
N TYR A 266 -0.67 34.43 6.49
CA TYR A 266 0.79 34.46 6.59
C TYR A 266 1.42 33.30 5.81
N LYS A 267 2.33 33.63 4.89
CA LYS A 267 2.91 32.67 3.92
C LYS A 267 4.44 32.50 4.00
N LYS A 268 5.14 33.30 4.81
CA LYS A 268 6.62 33.35 4.79
C LYS A 268 7.23 32.45 5.87
N ALA A 269 8.29 31.70 5.53
CA ALA A 269 9.10 31.02 6.54
C ALA A 269 9.93 32.05 7.33
N SER A 270 9.44 32.44 8.50
CA SER A 270 10.18 33.30 9.42
C SER A 270 9.86 32.94 10.86
N TRP A 271 10.91 32.84 11.67
CA TRP A 271 10.82 32.63 13.10
C TRP A 271 10.24 33.84 13.84
N SER A 272 10.19 35.01 13.19
CA SER A 272 9.81 36.29 13.79
C SER A 272 8.74 37.01 12.95
N PRO A 273 7.55 36.42 12.76
CA PRO A 273 6.52 37.00 11.91
C PRO A 273 5.93 38.26 12.55
N LYS A 274 5.62 39.26 11.72
CA LYS A 274 5.06 40.54 12.17
C LYS A 274 3.66 40.74 11.59
N CYS A 275 2.79 41.39 12.36
CA CYS A 275 1.49 41.81 11.88
C CYS A 275 1.63 42.78 10.70
N THR A 276 0.93 42.50 9.61
CA THR A 276 0.94 43.38 8.42
C THR A 276 0.28 44.74 8.66
N ARG A 277 -0.57 44.86 9.68
CA ARG A 277 -1.25 46.11 10.02
C ARG A 277 -0.49 46.98 11.02
N CYS A 278 -0.02 46.40 12.13
CA CYS A 278 0.57 47.16 13.23
C CYS A 278 2.04 46.85 13.51
N GLY A 279 2.67 45.96 12.75
CA GLY A 279 4.08 45.59 12.90
C GLY A 279 4.43 44.79 14.15
N SER A 280 3.47 44.58 15.07
CA SER A 280 3.69 43.81 16.30
C SER A 280 4.09 42.36 15.99
N PRO A 281 5.02 41.76 16.76
CA PRO A 281 5.38 40.35 16.58
C PRO A 281 4.17 39.45 16.83
N ILE A 282 4.11 38.36 16.09
CA ILE A 282 3.09 37.31 16.25
C ILE A 282 3.80 36.01 16.56
N ASP A 283 3.21 35.20 17.42
CA ASP A 283 3.67 33.83 17.62
C ASP A 283 2.88 32.88 16.71
N ILE A 284 3.58 32.03 15.97
CA ILE A 284 2.96 30.98 15.15
C ILE A 284 2.91 29.72 16.02
N PRO A 285 1.72 29.17 16.31
CA PRO A 285 1.60 27.93 17.05
C PRO A 285 2.48 26.83 16.46
N GLN A 286 3.15 26.06 17.32
CA GLN A 286 4.09 25.02 16.90
C GLN A 286 3.51 24.03 15.87
N LYS A 287 2.21 23.69 16.00
CA LYS A 287 1.48 22.81 15.07
C LYS A 287 1.32 23.40 13.67
N LEU A 288 1.39 24.73 13.54
CA LEU A 288 1.19 25.47 12.30
C LEU A 288 2.49 25.85 11.58
N LYS A 289 3.64 25.73 12.25
CA LYS A 289 4.98 26.03 11.70
C LYS A 289 5.33 25.26 10.42
N PRO A 290 5.01 23.95 10.27
CA PRO A 290 5.28 23.22 9.03
C PRO A 290 4.55 23.79 7.80
N TYR A 291 3.37 24.38 7.99
CA TYR A 291 2.53 24.92 6.92
C TYR A 291 3.03 26.27 6.37
N VAL A 292 4.01 26.89 7.02
CA VAL A 292 4.69 28.10 6.57
C VAL A 292 6.16 27.85 6.26
N GLY A 293 6.56 26.59 6.11
CA GLY A 293 7.95 26.21 5.79
C GLY A 293 8.92 26.34 6.96
N ILE A 294 8.46 26.49 8.20
CA ILE A 294 9.31 26.44 9.40
C ILE A 294 9.39 24.98 9.84
N GLN A 295 10.44 24.29 9.39
CA GLN A 295 10.77 22.96 9.87
C GLN A 295 11.72 23.10 11.06
N HIS A 296 11.36 22.49 12.19
CA HIS A 296 12.37 22.16 13.19
C HIS A 296 13.21 21.06 12.58
N VAL A 297 14.45 21.37 12.21
CA VAL A 297 15.45 20.32 12.00
C VAL A 297 15.50 19.60 13.34
N LYS A 298 15.08 18.33 13.38
CA LYS A 298 15.41 17.49 14.52
C LYS A 298 16.93 17.42 14.51
N LEU A 299 17.57 18.15 15.43
CA LEU A 299 18.95 17.87 15.78
C LEU A 299 18.92 16.44 16.32
N ASN A 300 19.40 15.49 15.51
CA ASN A 300 19.71 14.17 16.00
C ASN A 300 20.95 14.36 16.86
N TYR A 301 20.77 14.53 18.16
CA TYR A 301 21.87 14.47 19.10
C TYR A 301 22.46 13.06 19.01
N GLY A 302 23.62 12.95 18.37
CA GLY A 302 24.44 11.75 18.42
C GLY A 302 25.15 11.72 19.76
N TYR A 303 25.02 10.62 20.48
CA TYR A 303 25.88 10.36 21.63
C TYR A 303 27.07 9.56 21.12
N VAL A 304 28.27 10.15 21.21
CA VAL A 304 29.51 9.42 20.95
C VAL A 304 30.19 9.24 22.30
N MET A 305 30.45 7.99 22.68
CA MET A 305 31.33 7.73 23.82
C MET A 305 32.77 8.00 23.37
N ASP A 306 33.48 8.82 24.13
CA ASP A 306 34.92 8.93 24.02
C ASP A 306 35.53 7.55 24.34
N PRO A 307 36.22 6.90 23.39
CA PRO A 307 36.72 5.55 23.58
C PRO A 307 37.92 5.48 24.54
N VAL A 308 38.50 6.62 24.92
CA VAL A 308 39.65 6.72 25.82
C VAL A 308 39.20 7.02 27.25
N THR A 309 38.26 7.95 27.44
CA THR A 309 37.80 8.33 28.79
C THR A 309 36.52 7.61 29.22
N GLY A 310 35.72 7.11 28.28
CA GLY A 310 34.40 6.51 28.53
C GLY A 310 33.29 7.55 28.74
N ASP A 311 33.60 8.85 28.61
CA ASP A 311 32.62 9.92 28.78
C ASP A 311 31.73 10.06 27.54
N VAL A 312 30.47 10.45 27.75
CA VAL A 312 29.54 10.73 26.66
C VAL A 312 29.75 12.17 26.19
N VAL A 313 30.28 12.35 24.98
CA VAL A 313 30.52 13.66 24.37
C VAL A 313 29.36 14.02 23.45
N TYR A 314 28.87 15.26 23.57
CA TYR A 314 27.84 15.81 22.69
C TYR A 314 28.47 16.28 21.39
N THR A 315 28.01 15.76 20.25
CA THR A 315 28.37 16.32 18.94
C THR A 315 27.15 17.00 18.31
N ASP A 316 27.20 18.33 18.22
CA ASP A 316 26.25 19.11 17.44
C ASP A 316 26.68 19.09 15.97
N GLU A 317 26.28 18.06 15.22
CA GLU A 317 26.45 18.08 13.77
C GLU A 317 25.34 18.91 13.12
N HIS A 318 25.73 20.11 12.70
CA HIS A 318 24.92 20.99 11.90
C HIS A 318 24.86 20.44 10.45
N PRO A 319 23.69 20.43 9.77
CA PRO A 319 23.54 19.78 8.46
C PRO A 319 24.40 20.35 7.31
N ASP A 320 25.13 21.45 7.55
CA ASP A 320 26.13 22.04 6.65
C ASP A 320 27.58 21.60 6.95
N GLY A 321 27.77 20.58 7.80
CA GLY A 321 29.09 19.96 8.06
C GLY A 321 30.02 20.77 8.97
N ARG A 322 29.51 21.84 9.61
CA ARG A 322 30.29 22.66 10.55
C ARG A 322 30.11 22.14 11.97
N GLN A 323 31.16 21.59 12.56
CA GLN A 323 31.19 21.30 13.99
C GLN A 323 31.62 22.57 14.75
N ARG A 324 30.86 22.96 15.78
CA ARG A 324 31.33 23.92 16.79
C ARG A 324 31.75 23.13 18.02
N ASN A 325 33.01 23.26 18.40
CA ASN A 325 33.47 22.72 19.68
C ASN A 325 32.90 23.62 20.79
N THR A 326 31.96 23.09 21.60
CA THR A 326 31.32 23.84 22.69
C THR A 326 32.00 23.65 24.04
N ASN A 327 33.17 23.01 24.09
CA ASN A 327 33.96 22.88 25.31
C ASN A 327 35.07 23.95 25.35
N PRO A 328 34.95 25.01 26.17
CA PRO A 328 35.94 26.09 26.24
C PRO A 328 37.29 25.66 26.84
N ASP A 329 37.37 24.48 27.45
CA ASP A 329 38.58 23.98 28.13
C ASP A 329 39.27 22.81 27.39
N ALA A 330 38.80 22.44 26.19
CA ALA A 330 39.46 21.41 25.39
C ALA A 330 40.69 22.00 24.66
N PRO A 331 41.88 21.37 24.71
CA PRO A 331 43.04 21.84 23.97
C PRO A 331 42.79 21.78 22.46
N ASP A 332 43.25 22.81 21.73
CA ASP A 332 43.20 22.86 20.27
C ASP A 332 43.87 21.60 19.68
N VAL A 333 43.07 20.72 19.09
CA VAL A 333 43.58 19.60 18.31
C VAL A 333 44.06 20.18 16.98
N GLN A 334 45.38 20.35 16.85
CA GLN A 334 46.00 20.64 15.55
C GLN A 334 45.74 19.47 14.60
N LEU A 335 45.13 19.78 13.46
CA LEU A 335 44.97 18.86 12.34
C LEU A 335 46.35 18.40 11.87
N ILE A 336 46.62 17.09 11.95
CA ILE A 336 47.72 16.46 11.23
C ILE A 336 47.34 16.51 9.75
N GLY A 337 48.20 17.15 8.97
CA GLY A 337 47.93 17.59 7.60
C GLY A 337 47.57 16.48 6.61
N ASP A 338 46.86 16.93 5.59
CA ASP A 338 46.59 16.26 4.33
C ASP A 338 47.87 15.69 3.72
N ASN A 339 47.98 14.35 3.66
CA ASN A 339 48.79 13.68 2.65
C ASN A 339 47.86 13.36 1.47
N SER A 340 47.86 14.25 0.49
CA SER A 340 47.37 13.97 -0.85
C SER A 340 48.38 13.06 -1.57
N ASP A 341 48.16 11.74 -1.50
CA ASP A 341 48.78 10.80 -2.42
C ASP A 341 47.73 10.32 -3.43
N SER A 342 47.98 10.72 -4.68
CA SER A 342 47.28 10.35 -5.89
C SER A 342 47.33 8.84 -6.13
N TYR A 343 46.18 8.18 -6.12
CA TYR A 343 46.04 6.86 -6.72
C TYR A 343 45.96 7.03 -8.25
N GLN A 344 46.99 6.51 -8.92
CA GLN A 344 47.01 6.29 -10.36
C GLN A 344 46.19 5.03 -10.68
N ASP A 345 45.36 5.14 -11.71
CA ASP A 345 44.66 4.03 -12.35
C ASP A 345 45.69 3.19 -13.11
N ASP A 346 45.89 1.94 -12.69
CA ASP A 346 46.56 0.92 -13.49
C ASP A 346 45.49 0.00 -14.11
N ASP A 347 45.24 0.24 -15.40
CA ASP A 347 44.61 -0.66 -16.35
C ASP A 347 45.51 -1.89 -16.57
N GLU A 348 45.12 -3.05 -16.06
CA GLU A 348 45.61 -4.34 -16.57
C GLU A 348 44.45 -5.09 -17.24
N GLY A 349 44.48 -5.07 -18.58
CA GLY A 349 43.67 -5.93 -19.42
C GLY A 349 44.27 -7.33 -19.46
N GLU A 350 43.50 -8.33 -19.04
CA GLU A 350 43.77 -9.73 -19.35
C GLU A 350 43.03 -10.13 -20.62
N ASP A 351 43.80 -10.23 -21.70
CA ASP A 351 43.47 -10.95 -22.92
C ASP A 351 43.37 -12.47 -22.64
N PHE A 352 42.20 -13.06 -22.91
CA PHE A 352 42.07 -14.51 -23.10
C PHE A 352 41.59 -14.78 -24.52
N SER A 353 42.55 -14.99 -25.42
CA SER A 353 42.37 -15.60 -26.74
C SER A 353 42.77 -17.08 -26.70
N GLY A 354 41.98 -17.94 -27.33
CA GLY A 354 42.29 -19.34 -27.64
C GLY A 354 41.05 -20.21 -27.42
N ASP A 355 40.62 -21.07 -28.32
CA ASP A 355 41.14 -21.46 -29.63
C ASP A 355 39.98 -22.15 -30.36
N SER A 356 39.94 -21.95 -31.67
CA SER A 356 39.09 -22.67 -32.60
C SER A 356 39.83 -23.89 -33.17
N ASP A 357 39.07 -24.96 -33.36
CA ASP A 357 39.17 -25.96 -34.45
C ASP A 357 39.89 -27.31 -34.26
N GLN A 358 39.11 -28.34 -34.66
CA GLN A 358 39.42 -29.69 -35.17
C GLN A 358 39.78 -30.77 -34.13
N VAL A 359 39.11 -31.92 -34.06
CA VAL A 359 38.75 -32.93 -35.09
C VAL A 359 37.42 -33.62 -34.77
#